data_AF-A0A9W9KBC9-F1
#
_entry.id   AF-A0A9W9KBC9-F1
#
_cell.length_a   1.000
_cell.length_b   1.000
_cell.length_c   1.000
_cell.angle_alpha   90.00
_cell.angle_beta   90.00
_cell.angle_gamma   90.00
#
_symmetry.space_group_name_H-M   'P 1'
#
loop_
_entity.id
_entity.type
_entity.pdbx_description
1 polymer ?
#
loop_
_entity_poly.entity_id
_entity_poly.type
_entity_poly.pdbx_seq_one_letter_code
_entity_poly.pdbx_strand_id
1 'polypeptide(L)'
;MSNINKYNCEYQHRLNEEQQKSIHNECRPKRNPQNVQAWLIGRDVASLAAAVHLITKAKVPAHQVHILDIHHGSTGVIKAPGAQPYFHEECVKDILNVVPSLTDPDKSCWENIKEHEWYTRPINQSHARVIRQDQGETRQRKARMDLIEFILDDEKSFGPKKIGDLFDKTLFESEFWTLWSTTFMLQKWHSASEFHRLLCKYLPEMHTRNSV
;
A
#
# COMPACT_ATOMS: atom_id res chain seq x y z
N MET A 1 -26.01 -11.00 -17.81
CA MET A 1 -26.52 -9.60 -17.92
C MET A 1 -26.33 -8.75 -16.66
N SER A 2 -25.75 -9.23 -15.55
CA SER A 2 -25.61 -8.44 -14.30
C SER A 2 -24.29 -7.67 -14.13
N ASN A 3 -23.25 -7.94 -14.94
CA ASN A 3 -21.93 -7.31 -14.75
C ASN A 3 -21.84 -5.86 -15.25
N ILE A 4 -22.62 -5.45 -16.26
CA ILE A 4 -22.58 -4.09 -16.81
C ILE A 4 -23.11 -3.06 -15.79
N ASN A 5 -24.10 -3.43 -14.97
CA ASN A 5 -24.70 -2.53 -13.98
C ASN A 5 -23.77 -2.24 -12.80
N LYS A 6 -22.89 -3.19 -12.42
CA LYS A 6 -21.93 -2.99 -11.31
C LYS A 6 -20.78 -2.05 -11.72
N TYR A 7 -20.22 -2.26 -12.92
CA TYR A 7 -19.18 -1.37 -13.47
C TYR A 7 -19.70 0.06 -13.71
N ASN A 8 -20.93 0.20 -14.19
CA ASN A 8 -21.56 1.52 -14.34
C ASN A 8 -21.78 2.18 -12.97
N CYS A 9 -22.16 1.43 -11.94
CA CYS A 9 -22.34 1.98 -10.59
C CYS A 9 -21.01 2.46 -9.98
N GLU A 10 -19.94 1.67 -10.06
CA GLU A 10 -18.60 2.03 -9.56
C GLU A 10 -17.95 3.20 -10.34
N TYR A 11 -18.26 3.32 -11.64
CA TYR A 11 -17.80 4.44 -12.47
C TYR A 11 -18.54 5.73 -12.11
N GLN A 12 -19.86 5.67 -11.95
CA GLN A 12 -20.67 6.81 -11.52
C GLN A 12 -20.32 7.24 -10.09
N HIS A 13 -20.01 6.30 -9.19
CA HIS A 13 -19.55 6.61 -7.84
C HIS A 13 -18.19 7.34 -7.85
N ARG A 14 -17.24 6.89 -8.67
CA ARG A 14 -15.94 7.58 -8.84
C ARG A 14 -16.09 8.98 -9.43
N LEU A 15 -16.93 9.16 -10.45
CA LEU A 15 -17.19 10.49 -11.02
C LEU A 15 -17.84 11.43 -10.01
N ASN A 16 -18.79 10.93 -9.22
CA ASN A 16 -19.43 11.71 -8.16
C ASN A 16 -18.46 12.05 -7.02
N GLU A 17 -17.54 11.14 -6.66
CA GLU A 17 -16.48 11.39 -5.69
C GLU A 17 -15.45 12.39 -6.21
N GLU A 18 -15.07 12.33 -7.49
CA GLU A 18 -14.17 13.29 -8.13
C GLU A 18 -14.81 14.67 -8.24
N GLN A 19 -16.10 14.75 -8.59
CA GLN A 19 -16.87 15.99 -8.57
C GLN A 19 -17.04 16.54 -7.15
N GLN A 20 -17.33 15.71 -6.16
CA GLN A 20 -17.42 16.15 -4.76
C GLN A 20 -16.06 16.59 -4.20
N LYS A 21 -14.95 15.91 -4.56
CA LYS A 21 -13.58 16.34 -4.23
C LYS A 21 -13.23 17.66 -4.91
N SER A 22 -13.67 17.88 -6.15
CA SER A 22 -13.50 19.14 -6.89
C SER A 22 -14.24 20.30 -6.20
N ILE A 23 -15.53 20.11 -5.91
CA ILE A 23 -16.39 21.11 -5.25
C ILE A 23 -15.89 21.41 -3.82
N HIS A 24 -15.44 20.39 -3.07
CA HIS A 24 -14.90 20.57 -1.73
C HIS A 24 -13.53 21.28 -1.71
N ASN A 25 -12.73 21.12 -2.77
CA ASN A 25 -11.44 21.81 -2.91
C ASN A 25 -11.60 23.29 -3.31
N GLU A 26 -12.70 23.68 -3.96
CA GLU A 26 -13.00 25.08 -4.27
C GLU A 26 -13.44 25.89 -3.04
N CYS A 27 -14.10 25.25 -2.05
CA CYS A 27 -14.65 25.92 -0.87
C CYS A 27 -13.65 26.13 0.29
N ARG A 28 -12.40 25.66 0.20
CA ARG A 28 -11.40 25.89 1.26
C ARG A 28 -10.62 27.17 1.01
N PRO A 29 -10.44 28.05 2.02
CA PRO A 29 -9.58 29.21 1.88
C PRO A 29 -8.15 28.74 1.59
N LYS A 30 -7.68 28.98 0.36
CA LYS A 30 -6.30 28.67 -0.04
C LYS A 30 -5.38 29.67 0.64
N ARG A 31 -4.52 29.18 1.53
CA ARG A 31 -3.45 30.00 2.13
C ARG A 31 -2.51 30.45 1.02
N ASN A 32 -2.08 31.71 1.08
CA ASN A 32 -1.09 32.25 0.16
C ASN A 32 0.25 31.51 0.38
N PRO A 33 0.78 30.73 -0.59
CA PRO A 33 1.96 29.89 -0.41
C PRO A 33 3.19 30.68 0.06
N GLN A 34 3.34 31.93 -0.39
CA GLN A 34 4.45 32.83 -0.04
C GLN A 34 4.49 33.18 1.46
N ASN A 35 3.37 33.01 2.18
CA ASN A 35 3.26 33.31 3.61
C ASN A 35 3.25 32.03 4.46
N VAL A 36 3.47 30.86 3.87
CA VAL A 36 3.46 29.57 4.58
C VAL A 36 4.89 29.19 4.95
N GLN A 37 5.10 28.80 6.20
CA GLN A 37 6.30 28.11 6.68
C GLN A 37 5.90 26.69 7.07
N ALA A 38 6.55 25.69 6.48
CA ALA A 38 6.28 24.28 6.73
C ALA A 38 7.44 23.63 7.46
N TRP A 39 7.15 22.97 8.58
CA TRP A 39 8.14 22.28 9.40
C TRP A 39 7.77 20.81 9.47
N LEU A 40 8.63 19.95 8.93
CA LEU A 40 8.44 18.51 8.81
C LEU A 40 9.42 17.82 9.76
N ILE A 41 8.92 16.90 10.58
CA ILE A 41 9.70 16.20 11.59
C ILE A 41 10.00 14.79 11.09
N GLY A 42 11.29 14.50 10.85
CA GLY A 42 11.78 13.23 10.32
C GLY A 42 12.27 13.34 8.87
N ARG A 43 13.25 12.51 8.51
CA ARG A 43 13.79 12.36 7.13
C ARG A 43 13.27 11.08 6.46
N ASP A 44 12.04 10.69 6.77
CA ASP A 44 11.41 9.51 6.20
C ASP A 44 10.73 9.82 4.86
N VAL A 45 10.25 8.76 4.19
CA VAL A 45 9.55 8.89 2.90
C VAL A 45 8.30 9.76 3.02
N ALA A 46 7.60 9.74 4.16
CA ALA A 46 6.41 10.55 4.38
C ALA A 46 6.73 12.06 4.40
N SER A 47 7.77 12.45 5.13
CA SER A 47 8.24 13.84 5.22
C SER A 47 8.79 14.33 3.88
N LEU A 48 9.56 13.50 3.18
CA LEU A 48 10.06 13.84 1.85
C LEU A 48 8.91 13.97 0.82
N ALA A 49 7.94 13.06 0.84
CA ALA A 49 6.73 13.15 0.00
C ALA A 49 5.94 14.43 0.26
N ALA A 50 5.76 14.80 1.54
CA ALA A 50 5.09 16.04 1.92
C ALA A 50 5.83 17.28 1.39
N ALA A 51 7.16 17.31 1.51
CA ALA A 51 7.99 18.39 0.97
C ALA A 51 7.83 18.52 -0.55
N VAL A 52 7.89 17.39 -1.28
CA VAL A 52 7.68 17.37 -2.75
C VAL A 52 6.32 17.95 -3.10
N HIS A 53 5.24 17.54 -2.42
CA HIS A 53 3.89 18.08 -2.71
C HIS A 53 3.74 19.55 -2.35
N LEU A 54 4.34 20.02 -1.24
CA LEU A 54 4.32 21.43 -0.87
C LEU A 54 4.95 22.32 -1.96
N ILE A 55 6.10 21.90 -2.49
CA ILE A 55 6.83 22.64 -3.52
C ILE A 55 6.10 22.54 -4.87
N THR A 56 5.69 21.34 -5.27
CA THR A 56 5.24 21.07 -6.64
C THR A 56 3.76 21.37 -6.85
N LYS A 57 2.90 21.00 -5.89
CA LYS A 57 1.44 21.14 -5.98
C LYS A 57 0.95 22.39 -5.26
N ALA A 58 1.42 22.65 -4.03
CA ALA A 58 1.00 23.82 -3.26
C ALA A 58 1.81 25.10 -3.58
N LYS A 59 2.88 25.00 -4.37
CA LYS A 59 3.74 26.12 -4.79
C LYS A 59 4.36 26.89 -3.63
N VAL A 60 4.62 26.23 -2.51
CA VAL A 60 5.37 26.80 -1.38
C VAL A 60 6.84 26.92 -1.80
N PRO A 61 7.46 28.10 -1.72
CA PRO A 61 8.89 28.28 -1.95
C PRO A 61 9.75 27.31 -1.12
N ALA A 62 10.73 26.67 -1.75
CA ALA A 62 11.53 25.62 -1.10
C ALA A 62 12.26 26.10 0.17
N HIS A 63 12.69 27.36 0.23
CA HIS A 63 13.34 27.94 1.42
C HIS A 63 12.40 28.10 2.63
N GLN A 64 11.09 27.90 2.45
CA GLN A 64 10.08 27.92 3.52
C GLN A 64 9.66 26.51 3.96
N VAL A 65 10.28 25.46 3.41
CA VAL A 65 10.06 24.07 3.79
C VAL A 65 11.28 23.55 4.56
N HIS A 66 11.10 23.29 5.84
CA HIS A 66 12.15 22.88 6.77
C HIS A 66 11.95 21.43 7.18
N ILE A 67 12.97 20.59 6.99
CA ILE A 67 12.98 19.20 7.45
C ILE A 67 13.90 19.11 8.66
N LEU A 68 13.35 18.71 9.81
CA LEU A 68 14.05 18.56 11.07
C LEU A 68 14.32 17.09 11.33
N ASP A 69 15.58 16.72 11.52
CA ASP A 69 16.00 15.36 11.90
C ASP A 69 16.91 15.46 13.14
N ILE A 70 16.77 14.49 14.05
CA ILE A 70 17.56 14.40 15.29
C ILE A 70 18.91 13.67 15.05
N HIS A 71 19.09 13.05 13.90
CA HIS A 71 20.27 12.24 13.60
C HIS A 71 21.43 13.11 13.06
N HIS A 72 22.37 13.46 13.93
CA HIS A 72 23.64 14.10 13.57
C HIS A 72 24.66 13.06 13.05
N GLY A 73 24.40 12.42 11.90
CA GLY A 73 25.34 11.42 11.35
C GLY A 73 24.88 10.73 10.07
N SER A 74 25.85 10.38 9.22
CA SER A 74 25.71 9.90 7.84
C SER A 74 24.89 8.61 7.68
N THR A 75 23.98 8.64 6.69
CA THR A 75 23.74 7.61 5.64
C THR A 75 24.25 6.19 5.88
N GLY A 76 23.89 5.57 6.99
CA GLY A 76 23.94 4.11 7.09
C GLY A 76 22.86 3.57 6.17
N VAL A 77 23.25 2.83 5.12
CA VAL A 77 22.33 1.94 4.41
C VAL A 77 21.97 0.83 5.38
N ILE A 78 21.05 1.13 6.30
CA ILE A 78 20.30 0.10 6.98
C ILE A 78 19.55 -0.57 5.84
N LYS A 79 19.91 -1.82 5.52
CA LYS A 79 19.07 -2.69 4.71
C LYS A 79 17.79 -2.91 5.52
N ALA A 80 16.89 -1.94 5.46
CA ALA A 80 15.53 -2.13 5.91
C ALA A 80 15.00 -3.30 5.07
N PRO A 81 14.35 -4.30 5.69
CA PRO A 81 13.73 -5.37 4.93
C PRO A 81 12.83 -4.71 3.90
N GLY A 82 13.12 -4.94 2.62
CA GLY A 82 12.29 -4.40 1.54
C GLY A 82 10.86 -4.90 1.76
N ALA A 83 9.90 -3.98 1.78
CA ALA A 83 8.49 -4.34 1.80
C ALA A 83 8.13 -4.89 0.43
N GLN A 84 8.44 -6.17 0.19
CA GLN A 84 7.76 -6.92 -0.83
C GLN A 84 6.41 -7.39 -0.27
N PRO A 85 5.34 -7.31 -1.08
CA PRO A 85 5.39 -7.02 -2.51
C PRO A 85 5.40 -5.51 -2.81
N TYR A 86 5.98 -5.12 -3.94
CA TYR A 86 6.06 -3.71 -4.35
C TYR A 86 4.65 -3.15 -4.53
N PHE A 87 4.29 -2.17 -3.70
CA PHE A 87 3.04 -1.44 -3.81
C PHE A 87 3.31 -0.11 -4.52
N HIS A 88 3.39 -0.16 -5.85
CA HIS A 88 3.44 1.06 -6.67
C HIS A 88 2.03 1.64 -6.82
N GLU A 89 1.47 2.09 -5.70
CA GLU A 89 0.23 2.85 -5.70
C GLU A 89 0.41 4.13 -6.52
N GLU A 90 -0.69 4.67 -7.04
CA GLU A 90 -0.68 5.87 -7.88
C GLU A 90 0.03 7.05 -7.21
N CYS A 91 -0.18 7.25 -5.90
CA CYS A 91 0.48 8.31 -5.15
C CYS A 91 2.01 8.17 -5.11
N VAL A 92 2.53 6.94 -5.07
CA VAL A 92 3.98 6.69 -5.08
C VAL A 92 4.53 6.93 -6.48
N LYS A 93 3.82 6.48 -7.52
CA LYS A 93 4.19 6.73 -8.92
C LYS A 93 4.27 8.22 -9.22
N ASP A 94 3.28 8.99 -8.78
CA ASP A 94 3.23 10.43 -8.99
C ASP A 94 4.46 11.15 -8.42
N ILE A 95 4.89 10.76 -7.22
CA ILE A 95 6.10 11.33 -6.61
C ILE A 95 7.35 10.89 -7.37
N LEU A 96 7.46 9.60 -7.70
CA LEU A 96 8.64 9.05 -8.39
C LEU A 96 8.80 9.56 -9.82
N ASN A 97 7.72 10.01 -10.48
CA ASN A 97 7.77 10.70 -11.77
C ASN A 97 8.40 12.10 -11.67
N VAL A 98 8.29 12.76 -10.51
CA VAL A 98 8.86 14.09 -10.28
C VAL A 98 10.33 14.02 -9.90
N VAL A 99 10.74 12.93 -9.25
CA VAL A 99 12.14 12.75 -8.82
C VAL A 99 12.99 12.32 -10.02
N PRO A 100 14.03 13.09 -10.39
CA PRO A 100 14.91 12.70 -11.50
C PRO A 100 15.70 11.44 -11.16
N SER A 101 16.06 10.69 -12.19
CA SER A 101 16.93 9.53 -12.08
C SER A 101 18.34 9.95 -11.67
N LEU A 102 19.02 9.07 -10.92
CA LEU A 102 20.41 9.29 -10.47
C LEU A 102 21.43 9.10 -11.61
N THR A 103 21.09 8.32 -12.62
CA THR A 103 22.00 7.94 -13.70
C THR A 103 21.75 8.72 -14.98
N ASP A 104 20.51 9.17 -15.19
CA ASP A 104 20.05 9.82 -16.42
C ASP A 104 19.12 11.00 -16.05
N PRO A 105 19.56 12.25 -16.18
CA PRO A 105 18.76 13.43 -15.83
C PRO A 105 17.47 13.59 -16.64
N ASP A 106 17.39 12.99 -17.83
CA ASP A 106 16.22 13.09 -18.72
C ASP A 106 15.13 12.06 -18.36
N LYS A 107 15.45 11.13 -17.45
CA LYS A 107 14.51 10.13 -16.94
C LYS A 107 14.08 10.42 -15.51
N SER A 108 12.89 9.96 -15.17
CA SER A 108 12.40 9.90 -13.80
C SER A 108 12.86 8.64 -13.07
N CYS A 109 12.84 8.68 -11.74
CA CYS A 109 13.08 7.51 -10.90
C CYS A 109 12.06 6.39 -11.19
N TRP A 110 10.82 6.76 -11.50
CA TRP A 110 9.76 5.82 -11.89
C TRP A 110 10.11 5.02 -13.16
N GLU A 111 10.67 5.68 -14.19
CA GLU A 111 11.06 5.02 -15.43
C GLU A 111 12.17 3.99 -15.21
N ASN A 112 13.18 4.32 -14.38
CA ASN A 112 14.22 3.36 -14.00
C ASN A 112 13.64 2.13 -13.29
N ILE A 113 12.69 2.33 -12.35
CA ILE A 113 12.03 1.23 -11.63
C ILE A 113 11.23 0.37 -12.63
N LYS A 114 10.49 1.00 -13.53
CA LYS A 114 9.68 0.31 -14.54
C LYS A 114 10.55 -0.51 -15.49
N GLU A 115 11.65 0.06 -15.99
CA GLU A 115 12.63 -0.64 -16.83
C GLU A 115 13.21 -1.83 -16.07
N HIS A 116 13.68 -1.64 -14.83
CA HIS A 116 14.22 -2.71 -14.01
C HIS A 116 13.20 -3.83 -13.75
N GLU A 117 11.95 -3.48 -13.42
CA GLU A 117 10.88 -4.46 -13.22
C GLU A 117 10.50 -5.22 -14.48
N TRP A 118 10.54 -4.57 -15.65
CA TRP A 118 10.27 -5.24 -16.93
C TRP A 118 11.21 -6.44 -17.14
N TYR A 119 12.49 -6.27 -16.80
CA TYR A 119 13.49 -7.32 -16.94
C TYR A 119 13.47 -8.34 -15.79
N THR A 120 13.05 -7.95 -14.58
CA THR A 120 13.14 -8.81 -13.38
C THR A 120 11.83 -9.51 -12.99
N ARG A 121 10.65 -8.97 -13.32
CA ARG A 121 9.36 -9.60 -13.01
C ARG A 121 9.19 -11.03 -13.56
N PRO A 122 9.63 -11.36 -14.78
CA PRO A 122 9.57 -12.74 -15.27
C PRO A 122 10.40 -13.73 -14.42
N ILE A 123 11.43 -13.24 -13.73
CA ILE A 123 12.38 -14.03 -12.93
C ILE A 123 11.94 -14.15 -11.46
N ASN A 124 11.06 -13.25 -10.99
CA ASN A 124 10.61 -13.19 -9.59
C ASN A 124 9.47 -14.17 -9.24
N GLN A 125 9.24 -15.20 -10.06
CA GLN A 125 8.38 -16.32 -9.67
C GLN A 125 9.11 -17.18 -8.63
N SER A 126 8.51 -17.34 -7.45
CA SER A 126 9.11 -18.15 -6.40
C SER A 126 8.96 -19.63 -6.74
N HIS A 127 10.09 -20.33 -6.86
CA HIS A 127 10.14 -21.78 -7.04
C HIS A 127 9.74 -22.57 -5.78
N ALA A 128 9.80 -21.94 -4.60
CA ALA A 128 9.43 -22.54 -3.32
C ALA A 128 8.93 -21.46 -2.35
N ARG A 129 7.60 -21.38 -2.14
CA ARG A 129 6.98 -20.42 -1.21
C ARG A 129 6.72 -21.00 0.18
N VAL A 130 6.45 -22.31 0.26
CA VAL A 130 6.18 -23.02 1.51
C VAL A 130 6.89 -24.37 1.43
N ILE A 131 7.72 -24.69 2.43
CA ILE A 131 8.37 -25.99 2.58
C ILE A 131 7.76 -26.64 3.82
N ARG A 132 7.08 -27.78 3.65
CA ARG A 132 6.49 -28.58 4.74
C ARG A 132 6.94 -30.03 4.61
N GLN A 133 7.15 -30.68 5.74
CA GLN A 133 7.54 -32.10 5.80
C GLN A 133 6.35 -33.06 5.74
N ASP A 134 5.12 -32.60 6.01
CA ASP A 134 3.93 -33.45 6.09
C ASP A 134 2.80 -32.91 5.19
N GLN A 135 2.15 -33.81 4.44
CA GLN A 135 1.04 -33.51 3.52
C GLN A 135 -0.30 -33.79 4.22
N GLY A 136 -0.62 -33.00 5.24
CA GLY A 136 -1.94 -33.04 5.84
C GLY A 136 -3.00 -32.42 4.90
N GLU A 137 -4.11 -33.13 4.66
CA GLU A 137 -5.30 -32.56 4.03
C GLU A 137 -5.77 -31.35 4.85
N THR A 138 -5.43 -30.17 4.37
CA THR A 138 -5.72 -28.94 5.10
C THR A 138 -7.22 -28.68 4.99
N ARG A 139 -7.90 -28.38 6.11
CA ARG A 139 -9.34 -28.06 6.17
C ARG A 139 -9.66 -26.69 5.53
N GLN A 140 -9.23 -26.49 4.28
CA GLN A 140 -9.23 -25.23 3.57
C GLN A 140 -10.65 -24.72 3.30
N ARG A 141 -11.65 -25.61 3.22
CA ARG A 141 -13.03 -25.19 2.91
C ARG A 141 -13.62 -24.28 3.99
N LYS A 142 -13.43 -24.62 5.28
CA LYS A 142 -13.93 -23.80 6.39
C LYS A 142 -13.22 -22.45 6.41
N ALA A 143 -11.89 -22.46 6.41
CA ALA A 143 -11.10 -21.22 6.40
C ALA A 143 -11.44 -20.29 5.23
N ARG A 144 -11.75 -20.84 4.04
CA ARG A 144 -12.22 -20.05 2.89
C ARG A 144 -13.57 -19.38 3.15
N MET A 145 -14.53 -20.10 3.73
CA MET A 145 -15.84 -19.53 4.03
C MET A 145 -15.72 -18.42 5.09
N ASP A 146 -14.96 -18.67 6.16
CA ASP A 146 -14.73 -17.69 7.23
C ASP A 146 -14.06 -16.42 6.66
N LEU A 147 -13.11 -16.56 5.72
CA LEU A 147 -12.48 -15.42 5.05
C LEU A 147 -13.45 -14.66 4.13
N ILE A 148 -14.34 -15.35 3.41
CA ILE A 148 -15.33 -14.71 2.55
C ILE A 148 -16.31 -13.89 3.40
N GLU A 149 -16.81 -14.47 4.49
CA GLU A 149 -17.68 -13.77 5.44
C GLU A 149 -16.98 -12.53 6.01
N PHE A 150 -15.74 -12.69 6.47
CA PHE A 150 -14.94 -11.59 6.99
C PHE A 150 -14.71 -10.46 5.98
N ILE A 151 -14.46 -10.77 4.70
CA ILE A 151 -14.29 -9.74 3.65
C ILE A 151 -15.59 -8.99 3.38
N LEU A 152 -16.75 -9.65 3.51
CA LEU A 152 -18.06 -9.05 3.30
C LEU A 152 -18.56 -8.22 4.49
N ASP A 153 -18.01 -8.46 5.68
CA ASP A 153 -18.31 -7.68 6.88
C ASP A 153 -17.87 -6.21 6.76
N ASP A 154 -18.61 -5.32 7.44
CA ASP A 154 -18.28 -3.90 7.52
C ASP A 154 -17.06 -3.69 8.42
N GLU A 155 -16.06 -2.94 7.94
CA GLU A 155 -14.81 -2.69 8.66
C GLU A 155 -15.04 -2.09 10.06
N LYS A 156 -16.09 -1.28 10.22
CA LYS A 156 -16.44 -0.63 11.49
C LYS A 156 -16.86 -1.63 12.56
N SER A 157 -17.31 -2.82 12.17
CA SER A 157 -17.76 -3.88 13.09
C SER A 157 -16.60 -4.55 13.84
N PHE A 158 -15.36 -4.38 13.36
CA PHE A 158 -14.17 -4.98 13.96
C PHE A 158 -13.65 -4.20 15.17
N GLY A 159 -13.80 -2.87 15.18
CA GLY A 159 -13.37 -2.03 16.30
C GLY A 159 -11.92 -2.34 16.76
N PRO A 160 -11.68 -2.58 18.07
CA PRO A 160 -10.36 -2.90 18.60
C PRO A 160 -10.02 -4.41 18.58
N LYS A 161 -10.78 -5.25 17.86
CA LYS A 161 -10.57 -6.70 17.84
C LYS A 161 -9.26 -7.09 17.16
N LYS A 162 -8.69 -8.19 17.62
CA LYS A 162 -7.51 -8.83 17.03
C LYS A 162 -7.94 -9.89 16.03
N ILE A 163 -7.05 -10.26 15.11
CA ILE A 163 -7.29 -11.36 14.16
C ILE A 163 -7.63 -12.66 14.92
N GLY A 164 -6.92 -12.93 16.02
CA GLY A 164 -7.13 -14.09 16.89
C GLY A 164 -8.46 -14.12 17.62
N ASP A 165 -9.18 -12.99 17.71
CA ASP A 165 -10.51 -12.94 18.33
C ASP A 165 -11.61 -13.35 17.34
N LEU A 166 -11.33 -13.29 16.03
CA LEU A 166 -12.28 -13.52 14.95
C LEU A 166 -12.12 -14.88 14.27
N PHE A 167 -10.91 -15.44 14.29
CA PHE A 167 -10.60 -16.69 13.59
C PHE A 167 -10.11 -17.78 14.53
N ASP A 168 -10.37 -19.03 14.16
CA ASP A 168 -9.93 -20.19 14.93
C ASP A 168 -8.64 -20.82 14.37
N LYS A 169 -8.23 -21.93 14.98
CA LYS A 169 -7.03 -22.70 14.59
C LYS A 169 -7.03 -23.10 13.11
N THR A 170 -8.22 -23.29 12.51
CA THR A 170 -8.39 -23.72 11.11
C THR A 170 -7.80 -22.69 10.14
N LEU A 171 -8.02 -21.40 10.38
CA LEU A 171 -7.37 -20.36 9.58
C LEU A 171 -5.85 -20.39 9.83
N PHE A 172 -5.42 -20.41 11.09
CA PHE A 172 -4.01 -20.25 11.44
C PHE A 172 -3.10 -21.40 11.01
N GLU A 173 -3.64 -22.59 10.79
CA GLU A 173 -2.90 -23.74 10.25
C GLU A 173 -2.92 -23.82 8.72
N SER A 174 -3.74 -22.97 8.08
CA SER A 174 -3.91 -22.97 6.63
C SER A 174 -2.64 -22.48 5.89
N GLU A 175 -2.48 -22.96 4.66
CA GLU A 175 -1.47 -22.46 3.73
C GLU A 175 -1.69 -20.97 3.43
N PHE A 176 -2.96 -20.55 3.35
CA PHE A 176 -3.32 -19.16 3.16
C PHE A 176 -2.73 -18.27 4.27
N TRP A 177 -2.98 -18.60 5.54
CA TRP A 177 -2.43 -17.82 6.65
C TRP A 177 -0.91 -17.85 6.66
N THR A 178 -0.29 -19.00 6.35
CA THR A 178 1.18 -19.11 6.27
C THR A 178 1.74 -18.12 5.24
N LEU A 179 1.19 -18.11 4.03
CA LEU A 179 1.62 -17.21 2.96
C LEU A 179 1.34 -15.75 3.31
N TRP A 180 0.14 -15.45 3.82
CA TRP A 180 -0.29 -14.08 4.07
C TRP A 180 0.43 -13.45 5.25
N SER A 181 0.54 -14.16 6.37
CA SER A 181 1.21 -13.65 7.57
C SER A 181 2.69 -13.40 7.35
N THR A 182 3.37 -14.24 6.57
CA THR A 182 4.79 -14.03 6.24
C THR A 182 4.99 -12.91 5.22
N THR A 183 4.09 -12.76 4.24
CA THR A 183 4.15 -11.68 3.25
C THR A 183 3.95 -10.30 3.91
N PHE A 184 3.00 -10.19 4.83
CA PHE A 184 2.61 -8.91 5.46
C PHE A 184 3.10 -8.74 6.90
N MET A 185 3.96 -9.65 7.38
CA MET A 185 4.47 -9.69 8.76
C MET A 185 3.34 -9.62 9.82
N LEU A 186 2.23 -10.33 9.57
CA LEU A 186 1.08 -10.34 10.47
C LEU A 186 1.24 -11.36 11.60
N GLN A 187 0.69 -11.01 12.76
CA GLN A 187 0.60 -11.87 13.92
C GLN A 187 -0.85 -11.92 14.40
N LYS A 188 -1.21 -12.99 15.13
CA LYS A 188 -2.62 -13.21 15.56
C LYS A 188 -3.16 -12.09 16.44
N TRP A 189 -2.28 -11.36 17.13
CA TRP A 189 -2.65 -10.24 17.99
C TRP A 189 -2.69 -8.88 17.28
N HIS A 190 -2.39 -8.83 15.98
CA HIS A 190 -2.53 -7.60 15.19
C HIS A 190 -4.00 -7.25 14.92
N SER A 191 -4.22 -6.00 14.50
CA SER A 191 -5.55 -5.44 14.21
C SER A 191 -6.30 -6.24 13.15
N ALA A 192 -7.54 -6.61 13.46
CA ALA A 192 -8.45 -7.22 12.50
C ALA A 192 -8.79 -6.26 11.35
N SER A 193 -8.99 -4.97 11.63
CA SER A 193 -9.29 -3.96 10.59
C SER A 193 -8.14 -3.82 9.59
N GLU A 194 -6.89 -3.86 10.04
CA GLU A 194 -5.74 -3.83 9.13
C GLU A 194 -5.65 -5.10 8.29
N PHE A 195 -5.91 -6.27 8.87
CA PHE A 195 -5.98 -7.51 8.11
C PHE A 195 -7.08 -7.48 7.04
N HIS A 196 -8.26 -6.94 7.38
CA HIS A 196 -9.36 -6.75 6.43
C HIS A 196 -8.98 -5.83 5.28
N ARG A 197 -8.40 -4.66 5.56
CA ARG A 197 -7.91 -3.72 4.53
C ARG A 197 -6.89 -4.38 3.60
N LEU A 198 -5.95 -5.15 4.14
CA LEU A 198 -4.97 -5.89 3.35
C LEU A 198 -5.64 -6.91 2.43
N LEU A 199 -6.62 -7.68 2.93
CA LEU A 199 -7.38 -8.63 2.11
C LEU A 199 -8.13 -7.92 0.99
N CYS A 200 -8.95 -6.93 1.32
CA CYS A 200 -9.75 -6.19 0.34
C CYS A 200 -8.88 -5.54 -0.74
N LYS A 201 -7.70 -5.04 -0.36
CA LYS A 201 -6.79 -4.36 -1.29
C LYS A 201 -5.97 -5.31 -2.15
N TYR A 202 -5.39 -6.37 -1.57
CA TYR A 202 -4.34 -7.15 -2.23
C TYR A 202 -4.73 -8.58 -2.59
N LEU A 203 -5.84 -9.12 -2.05
CA LEU A 203 -6.34 -10.44 -2.42
C LEU A 203 -6.58 -10.57 -3.94
N PRO A 204 -7.13 -9.56 -4.65
CA PRO A 204 -7.28 -9.63 -6.10
C PRO A 204 -5.96 -9.76 -6.85
N GLU A 205 -4.86 -9.15 -6.38
CA GLU A 205 -3.57 -9.20 -7.06
C GLU A 205 -2.70 -10.40 -6.66
N MET A 206 -3.05 -11.08 -5.57
CA MET A 206 -2.31 -12.24 -5.09
C MET A 206 -2.16 -13.33 -6.14
N HIS A 207 -3.24 -13.69 -6.83
CA HIS A 207 -3.20 -14.80 -7.79
C HIS A 207 -2.27 -14.52 -8.96
N THR A 208 -2.05 -13.25 -9.30
CA THR A 208 -1.14 -12.81 -10.37
C THR A 208 0.32 -12.75 -9.90
N ARG A 209 0.56 -12.47 -8.61
CA ARG A 209 1.90 -12.37 -8.00
C ARG A 209 2.38 -13.70 -7.39
N ASN A 210 1.47 -14.60 -7.10
CA ASN A 210 1.69 -15.89 -6.43
C ASN A 210 1.16 -17.09 -7.22
N SER A 211 0.82 -16.92 -8.50
CA SER A 211 0.56 -18.04 -9.40
C SER A 211 1.78 -18.97 -9.42
N VAL A 212 1.51 -20.21 -9.02
CA VAL A 212 2.30 -21.40 -9.34
C VAL A 212 1.90 -21.84 -10.75
#